data_AF-A0A8J9X669-F1
#
_entry.id   AF-A0A8J9X669-F1
#
_cell.length_a   1.000
_cell.length_b   1.000
_cell.length_c   1.000
_cell.angle_alpha   90.00
_cell.angle_beta   90.00
_cell.angle_gamma   90.00
#
_symmetry.space_group_name_H-M   'P 1'
#
loop_
_entity.id
_entity.type
_entity.pdbx_description
1 polymer ?
#
loop_
_entity_poly.entity_id
_entity_poly.type
_entity_poly.pdbx_seq_one_letter_code
_entity_poly.pdbx_strand_id
1 'polypeptide(L)'
;SRDINVQNFTLQHMGAVLLDETEIVLNHGNRYGLVGRNGCGKSTLLRALGARAIPIPRGIDIFFLSEEVEPSDTMTALDAVMA
;
A
#
# COMPACT_ATOMS: atom_id res chain seq x y z
N SER A 1 4.94 16.79 -8.72
CA SER A 1 5.79 15.58 -8.70
C SER A 1 4.87 14.36 -8.71
N ARG A 2 5.30 13.24 -9.33
CA ARG A 2 4.59 11.94 -9.26
C ARG A 2 5.15 11.03 -8.15
N ASP A 3 6.20 11.48 -7.48
CA ASP A 3 6.81 10.76 -6.36
C ASP A 3 6.01 10.98 -5.08
N ILE A 4 6.07 10.00 -4.20
CA ILE A 4 5.51 10.03 -2.85
C ILE A 4 6.69 10.11 -1.88
N ASN A 5 6.71 11.15 -1.05
CA ASN A 5 7.61 11.25 0.09
C ASN A 5 6.78 11.57 1.33
N VAL A 6 6.82 10.68 2.30
CA VAL A 6 6.16 10.84 3.61
C VAL A 6 7.22 10.67 4.68
N GLN A 7 7.36 11.69 5.52
CA GLN A 7 8.29 11.69 6.64
C GLN A 7 7.55 11.42 7.94
N ASN A 8 8.28 10.88 8.92
CA ASN A 8 7.82 10.65 10.30
C ASN A 8 6.50 9.87 10.37
N PHE A 9 6.36 8.84 9.53
CA PHE A 9 5.16 8.02 9.49
C PHE A 9 5.22 6.94 10.55
N THR A 10 4.26 6.95 11.47
CA THR A 10 4.05 5.91 12.47
C THR A 10 2.78 5.13 12.13
N LEU A 11 2.90 3.81 12.05
CA LEU A 11 1.78 2.88 11.82
C LEU A 11 1.54 2.07 13.07
N GLN A 12 0.34 2.21 13.65
CA GLN A 12 -0.10 1.43 14.78
C GLN A 12 -1.28 0.53 14.40
N HIS A 13 -1.29 -0.68 14.93
CA HIS A 13 -2.38 -1.62 14.72
C HIS A 13 -2.64 -2.42 15.99
N MET A 14 -3.88 -2.40 16.48
CA MET A 14 -4.30 -3.12 17.70
C MET A 14 -3.38 -2.86 18.92
N GLY A 15 -2.92 -1.61 19.08
CA GLY A 15 -2.05 -1.22 20.19
C GLY A 15 -0.56 -1.53 20.00
N ALA A 16 -0.17 -2.20 18.92
CA ALA A 16 1.23 -2.43 18.57
C ALA A 16 1.73 -1.38 17.56
N VAL A 17 2.90 -0.82 17.81
CA VAL A 17 3.63 0.02 16.85
C VAL A 17 4.32 -0.91 15.85
N LEU A 18 3.91 -0.84 14.58
CA LEU A 18 4.45 -1.66 13.49
C LEU A 18 5.56 -0.93 12.73
N LEU A 19 5.40 0.39 12.56
CA LEU A 19 6.39 1.30 12.02
C LEU A 19 6.42 2.52 12.93
N ASP A 20 7.60 3.03 13.22
CA ASP A 20 7.80 4.18 14.10
C ASP A 20 8.66 5.21 13.38
N GLU A 21 8.17 6.45 13.28
CA GLU A 21 8.85 7.60 12.68
C GLU A 21 9.56 7.29 11.35
N THR A 22 8.93 6.46 10.51
CA THR A 22 9.54 5.91 9.31
C THR A 22 9.37 6.85 8.12
N GLU A 23 10.39 6.91 7.26
CA GLU A 23 10.30 7.59 5.96
C GLU A 23 9.80 6.61 4.89
N ILE A 24 8.79 7.04 4.11
CA ILE A 24 8.29 6.33 2.94
C ILE A 24 8.61 7.15 1.69
N VAL A 25 9.48 6.60 0.84
CA VAL A 25 9.82 7.18 -0.46
C VAL A 25 9.46 6.21 -1.58
N LEU A 26 8.46 6.57 -2.39
CA LEU A 26 8.06 5.82 -3.58
C LEU A 26 8.23 6.72 -4.80
N ASN A 27 9.22 6.40 -5.62
CA ASN A 27 9.54 7.15 -6.83
C ASN A 27 8.75 6.60 -8.02
N HIS A 28 8.28 7.50 -8.87
CA HIS A 28 7.53 7.14 -10.07
C HIS A 28 8.37 6.24 -10.99
N GLY A 29 7.75 5.16 -11.48
CA GLY A 29 8.38 4.19 -12.38
C GLY A 29 9.05 3.00 -11.68
N ASN A 30 9.20 3.06 -10.35
CA ASN A 30 9.77 1.96 -9.58
C ASN A 30 8.73 0.91 -9.19
N ARG A 31 9.20 -0.34 -9.03
CA ARG A 31 8.44 -1.45 -8.47
C ARG A 31 9.06 -1.83 -7.12
N TYR A 32 8.23 -1.94 -6.09
CA TYR A 32 8.67 -2.21 -4.73
C TYR A 32 8.11 -3.54 -4.24
N GLY A 33 8.95 -4.31 -3.54
CA GLY A 33 8.56 -5.51 -2.82
C GLY A 33 8.69 -5.28 -1.32
N LEU A 34 7.66 -5.64 -0.54
CA LEU A 34 7.69 -5.54 0.91
C LEU A 34 8.02 -6.91 1.52
N VAL A 35 9.17 -7.01 2.19
CA VAL A 35 9.70 -8.27 2.74
C VAL A 35 9.85 -8.16 4.25
N GLY A 36 9.61 -9.25 4.96
CA GLY A 36 9.70 -9.32 6.42
C GLY A 36 8.99 -10.54 6.99
N ARG A 37 9.16 -10.80 8.28
CA ARG A 37 8.53 -11.94 8.97
C ARG A 37 6.99 -11.86 8.92
N ASN A 38 6.31 -12.99 9.03
CA ASN A 38 4.86 -12.99 9.17
C ASN A 38 4.45 -12.23 10.45
N GLY A 39 3.39 -11.43 10.36
CA GLY A 39 2.95 -10.57 11.46
C GLY A 39 3.71 -9.25 11.63
N CYS A 40 4.78 -8.97 10.86
CA CYS A 40 5.53 -7.70 11.01
C CYS A 40 4.82 -6.45 10.42
N GLY A 41 3.53 -6.55 10.07
CA GLY A 41 2.76 -5.41 9.58
C GLY A 41 2.73 -5.20 8.06
N LYS A 42 3.25 -6.13 7.24
CA LYS A 42 3.30 -5.96 5.77
C LYS A 42 1.93 -5.68 5.15
N SER A 43 0.96 -6.57 5.36
CA SER A 43 -0.40 -6.39 4.86
C SER A 43 -1.09 -5.18 5.48
N THR A 44 -0.74 -4.83 6.73
CA THR A 44 -1.25 -3.63 7.39
C THR A 44 -0.76 -2.35 6.71
N LEU A 45 0.52 -2.28 6.33
CA LEU A 45 1.08 -1.16 5.57
C LEU A 45 0.42 -1.03 4.19
N LEU A 46 0.26 -2.16 3.47
CA LEU A 46 -0.41 -2.15 2.16
C LEU A 46 -1.87 -1.69 2.26
N ARG A 47 -2.61 -2.14 3.28
CA ARG A 47 -3.97 -1.65 3.55
C ARG A 47 -4.00 -0.16 3.88
N ALA A 48 -3.04 0.34 4.66
CA ALA A 48 -2.94 1.76 4.98
C ALA A 48 -2.67 2.62 3.72
N LEU A 49 -1.82 2.13 2.80
CA LEU A 49 -1.62 2.76 1.49
C LEU A 49 -2.91 2.76 0.67
N GLY A 50 -3.55 1.59 0.52
CA GLY A 50 -4.82 1.43 -0.22
C GLY A 50 -5.94 2.32 0.30
N ALA A 51 -6.06 2.45 1.61
CA ALA A 51 -7.06 3.29 2.27
C ALA A 51 -6.72 4.79 2.30
N ARG A 52 -5.61 5.23 1.69
CA ARG A 52 -5.09 6.61 1.79
C ARG A 52 -4.88 7.07 3.25
N ALA A 53 -4.61 6.15 4.17
CA ALA A 53 -4.23 6.49 5.55
C ALA A 53 -2.81 7.06 5.63
N ILE A 54 -2.00 6.82 4.60
CA ILE A 54 -0.74 7.52 4.33
C ILE A 54 -1.08 8.74 3.44
N PRO A 55 -0.50 9.93 3.69
CA PRO A 55 -0.82 11.16 2.96
C PRO A 55 -0.27 11.14 1.52
N ILE A 56 -0.96 10.41 0.63
CA ILE A 56 -0.64 10.34 -0.79
C ILE A 56 -1.27 11.54 -1.52
N PRO A 57 -0.53 12.23 -2.43
CA PRO A 57 -1.07 13.31 -3.25
C PRO A 57 -2.40 12.94 -3.95
N ARG A 58 -3.35 13.88 -3.96
CA ARG A 58 -4.69 13.65 -4.54
C ARG A 58 -4.67 13.30 -6.04
N GLY A 59 -3.66 13.76 -6.78
CA GLY A 59 -3.51 13.47 -8.21
C GLY A 59 -2.93 12.10 -8.52
N ILE A 60 -2.73 11.24 -7.52
CA ILE A 60 -2.30 9.85 -7.69
C ILE A 60 -3.47 8.97 -7.30
N ASP A 61 -3.93 8.15 -8.24
CA ASP A 61 -4.92 7.11 -7.98
C ASP A 61 -4.27 5.90 -7.33
N ILE A 62 -5.01 5.23 -6.44
CA ILE A 62 -4.56 4.05 -5.74
C ILE A 62 -5.59 2.96 -5.99
N PHE A 63 -5.14 1.85 -6.58
CA PHE A 63 -5.92 0.64 -6.76
C PHE A 63 -5.29 -0.44 -5.88
N PHE A 64 -6.08 -1.03 -4.98
CA PHE A 64 -5.58 -1.97 -3.99
C PHE A 64 -6.31 -3.29 -4.10
N LEU A 65 -5.56 -4.33 -4.46
CA LEU A 65 -6.04 -5.70 -4.47
C LEU A 65 -5.76 -6.35 -3.13
N SER A 66 -6.79 -6.56 -2.32
CA SER A 66 -6.64 -7.12 -0.96
C SER A 66 -6.66 -8.64 -0.89
N GLU A 67 -7.23 -9.28 -1.90
CA GLU A 67 -7.48 -10.72 -1.93
C GLU A 67 -7.03 -11.31 -3.27
N GLU A 68 -6.77 -12.61 -3.26
CA GLU A 68 -6.49 -13.32 -4.49
C GLU A 68 -7.76 -13.38 -5.34
N VAL A 69 -7.59 -13.16 -6.65
CA VAL A 69 -8.68 -13.21 -7.61
C VAL A 69 -8.43 -14.38 -8.53
N GLU A 70 -9.41 -15.27 -8.61
CA GLU A 70 -9.34 -16.44 -9.45
C GLU A 70 -9.17 -16.04 -10.92
N PRO A 71 -8.37 -16.81 -11.70
CA PRO A 71 -8.23 -16.57 -13.13
C PRO A 71 -9.60 -16.57 -13.83
N SER A 72 -9.82 -15.58 -14.68
CA SER A 72 -11.09 -15.39 -15.38
C SER A 72 -10.85 -14.93 -16.82
N ASP A 73 -11.66 -15.48 -17.74
CA ASP A 73 -11.71 -15.04 -19.14
C ASP A 73 -12.66 -13.85 -19.35
N THR A 74 -13.45 -13.50 -18.34
CA THR A 74 -14.49 -12.47 -18.42
C THR A 74 -14.15 -11.19 -17.65
N MET A 75 -13.12 -11.23 -16.80
CA MET A 75 -12.71 -10.12 -15.95
C MET A 75 -11.25 -9.77 -16.22
N THR A 76 -10.96 -8.49 -16.46
CA THR A 76 -9.59 -8.03 -16.65
C THR A 76 -8.89 -7.80 -15.31
N ALA A 77 -7.56 -7.71 -15.32
CA ALA A 77 -6.80 -7.35 -14.11
C ALA A 77 -7.16 -5.95 -13.57
N LEU A 78 -7.58 -5.02 -14.45
CA LEU A 78 -8.05 -3.71 -14.03
C LEU A 78 -9.39 -3.81 -13.31
N ASP A 79 -10.32 -4.60 -13.87
CA ASP A 79 -11.63 -4.84 -13.23
C ASP A 79 -11.44 -5.48 -11.84
N ALA A 80 -10.51 -6.42 -11.72
CA ALA A 80 -10.19 -7.08 -10.45
C ALA A 80 -9.73 -6.10 -9.35
N VAL A 81 -9.02 -5.02 -9.70
CA VAL A 81 -8.56 -4.02 -8.71
C VAL A 81 -9.53 -2.84 -8.55
N MET A 82 -10.55 -2.74 -9.41
CA MET A 82 -11.58 -1.70 -9.35
C MET A 82 -12.90 -2.18 -8.71
N ALA A 83 -13.09 -3.50 -8.62
CA ALA A 83 -14.22 -4.14 -7.94
C ALA A 83 -14.20 -3.86 -6.43
#